data_AF-A0A7V2UJP5-F1
#
_entry.id   AF-A0A7V2UJP5-F1
#
_cell.length_a   1.000
_cell.length_b   1.000
_cell.length_c   1.000
_cell.angle_alpha   90.00
_cell.angle_beta   90.00
_cell.angle_gamma   90.00
#
_symmetry.space_group_name_H-M   'P 1'
#
loop_
_entity.id
_entity.type
_entity.pdbx_description
1 polymer ?
#
loop_
_entity_poly.entity_id
_entity_poly.type
_entity_poly.pdbx_seq_one_letter_code
_entity_poly.pdbx_strand_id
1 'polypeptide(L)'
;MILIRPSTDADVPAITSIYAHHVLNGTGTFETEPPSEADMAVRRADVISKGLPYLVAEDGGEVVGYVYGNWFKPRAAYRYSVEDSIYLAPGQQGKGLGRALLSEFLARCEAVGVRKVMAVIGDSANAGSVGLHRALGFQDVGVVKSCGWKFGR
;
A
#
# COMPACT_ATOMS: atom_id res chain seq x y z
N MET A 1 -1.02 -15.68 -15.16
CA MET A 1 -0.47 -14.45 -15.78
C MET A 1 -0.92 -13.33 -14.89
N ILE A 2 0.01 -12.47 -14.46
CA ILE A 2 -0.33 -11.38 -13.54
C ILE A 2 -1.11 -10.31 -14.27
N LEU A 3 -2.30 -10.00 -13.78
CA LEU A 3 -3.13 -8.89 -14.21
C LEU A 3 -3.16 -7.83 -13.11
N ILE A 4 -2.79 -6.59 -13.43
CA ILE A 4 -2.96 -5.45 -12.52
C ILE A 4 -4.18 -4.66 -12.97
N ARG A 5 -5.12 -4.44 -12.05
CA ARG A 5 -6.39 -3.77 -12.35
C ARG A 5 -6.90 -2.95 -11.16
N PRO A 6 -7.83 -2.00 -11.38
CA PRO A 6 -8.61 -1.41 -10.29
C PRO A 6 -9.25 -2.48 -9.42
N SER A 7 -9.24 -2.25 -8.11
CA SER A 7 -9.97 -3.10 -7.17
C SER A 7 -11.47 -2.91 -7.33
N THR A 8 -12.22 -3.97 -7.03
CA THR A 8 -13.68 -4.06 -7.02
C THR A 8 -14.16 -4.47 -5.63
N ASP A 9 -15.46 -4.44 -5.39
CA ASP A 9 -16.03 -4.86 -4.10
C ASP A 9 -15.79 -6.36 -3.85
N ALA A 10 -15.71 -7.16 -4.92
CA ALA A 10 -15.40 -8.59 -4.84
C ALA A 10 -13.96 -8.88 -4.34
N ASP A 11 -13.06 -7.91 -4.39
CA ASP A 11 -11.68 -8.07 -3.92
C ASP A 11 -11.51 -7.81 -2.42
N VAL A 12 -12.51 -7.21 -1.75
CA VAL A 12 -12.43 -6.82 -0.34
C VAL A 12 -12.07 -7.99 0.59
N PRO A 13 -12.64 -9.20 0.45
CA PRO A 13 -12.26 -10.34 1.30
C PRO A 13 -10.77 -10.68 1.18
N ALA A 14 -10.22 -10.70 -0.04
CA ALA A 14 -8.82 -11.02 -0.27
C ALA A 14 -7.88 -9.89 0.22
N ILE A 15 -8.23 -8.64 -0.04
CA ILE A 15 -7.51 -7.46 0.47
C ILE A 15 -7.45 -7.50 2.01
N THR A 16 -8.58 -7.80 2.66
CA THR A 16 -8.69 -7.88 4.13
C THR A 16 -7.81 -8.99 4.67
N SER A 17 -7.82 -10.18 4.04
CA SER A 17 -6.97 -11.31 4.45
C SER A 17 -5.48 -10.99 4.33
N ILE A 18 -5.05 -10.38 3.21
CA ILE A 18 -3.66 -9.95 3.01
C ILE A 18 -3.27 -8.94 4.09
N TYR A 19 -4.11 -7.93 4.35
CA TYR A 19 -3.82 -6.90 5.34
C TYR A 19 -3.74 -7.47 6.76
N ALA A 20 -4.68 -8.34 7.13
CA ALA A 20 -4.71 -9.00 8.44
C ALA A 20 -3.42 -9.78 8.70
N HIS A 21 -2.86 -10.45 7.70
CA HIS A 21 -1.56 -11.10 7.83
C HIS A 21 -0.45 -10.10 8.20
N HIS A 22 -0.36 -8.96 7.51
CA HIS A 22 0.64 -7.92 7.79
C HIS A 22 0.43 -7.23 9.14
N VAL A 23 -0.83 -7.09 9.59
CA VAL A 23 -1.15 -6.62 10.94
C VAL A 23 -0.61 -7.58 12.00
N LEU A 24 -0.87 -8.89 11.86
CA LEU A 24 -0.56 -9.88 12.89
C LEU A 24 0.91 -10.34 12.88
N ASN A 25 1.60 -10.27 11.74
CA ASN A 25 2.91 -10.92 11.57
C ASN A 25 4.04 -9.96 11.18
N GLY A 26 3.75 -8.67 11.02
CA GLY A 26 4.73 -7.71 10.50
C GLY A 26 4.57 -6.29 11.02
N THR A 27 5.58 -5.50 10.74
CA THR A 27 5.66 -4.07 11.05
C THR A 27 5.43 -3.19 9.82
N GLY A 28 5.02 -3.79 8.68
CA GLY A 28 4.66 -3.07 7.46
C GLY A 28 3.42 -2.18 7.61
N THR A 29 2.61 -2.43 8.64
CA THR A 29 1.55 -1.54 9.13
C THR A 29 1.64 -1.48 10.65
N PHE A 30 1.23 -0.34 11.22
CA PHE A 30 1.18 -0.11 12.67
C PHE A 30 -0.23 -0.30 13.26
N GLU A 31 -1.20 -0.79 12.48
CA GLU A 31 -2.41 -1.37 13.07
C GLU A 31 -2.05 -2.60 13.91
N THR A 32 -2.67 -2.71 15.08
CA THR A 32 -2.46 -3.81 16.04
C THR A 32 -3.55 -4.86 15.99
N GLU A 33 -4.74 -4.48 15.55
CA GLU A 33 -5.89 -5.36 15.39
C GLU A 33 -6.34 -5.33 13.93
N PRO A 34 -6.53 -6.50 13.28
CA PRO A 34 -6.99 -6.52 11.89
C PRO A 34 -8.38 -5.89 11.74
N PRO A 35 -8.57 -4.99 10.76
CA PRO A 35 -9.88 -4.44 10.46
C PRO A 35 -10.81 -5.52 9.89
N SER A 36 -12.11 -5.31 10.04
CA SER A 36 -13.11 -6.16 9.41
C SER A 36 -13.20 -5.91 7.89
N GLU A 37 -13.84 -6.82 7.16
CA GLU A 37 -14.15 -6.60 5.74
C GLU A 37 -15.00 -5.33 5.52
N ALA A 38 -15.92 -5.03 6.44
CA ALA A 38 -16.73 -3.82 6.37
C ALA A 38 -15.86 -2.55 6.51
N ASP A 39 -14.91 -2.55 7.43
CA ASP A 39 -13.96 -1.44 7.60
C ASP A 39 -13.09 -1.28 6.34
N MET A 40 -12.59 -2.38 5.79
CA MET A 40 -11.77 -2.38 4.57
C MET A 40 -12.55 -1.90 3.35
N ALA A 41 -13.84 -2.27 3.22
CA ALA A 41 -14.71 -1.78 2.17
C ALA A 41 -14.89 -0.26 2.26
N VAL A 42 -15.14 0.29 3.46
CA VAL A 42 -15.26 1.74 3.69
C VAL A 42 -13.96 2.46 3.34
N ARG A 43 -12.81 1.95 3.79
CA ARG A 43 -11.49 2.54 3.50
C ARG A 43 -11.21 2.56 1.99
N ARG A 44 -11.51 1.46 1.28
CA ARG A 44 -11.36 1.39 -0.17
C ARG A 44 -12.27 2.40 -0.87
N ALA A 45 -13.54 2.46 -0.49
CA ALA A 45 -14.50 3.38 -1.08
C ALA A 45 -14.10 4.86 -0.86
N ASP A 46 -13.59 5.20 0.33
CA ASP A 46 -13.07 6.53 0.64
C ASP A 46 -11.91 6.93 -0.29
N VAL A 47 -10.91 6.05 -0.48
CA VAL A 47 -9.81 6.27 -1.44
C VAL A 47 -10.32 6.53 -2.86
N ILE A 48 -11.25 5.69 -3.33
CA ILE A 48 -11.81 5.80 -4.68
C ILE A 48 -12.61 7.10 -4.83
N SER A 49 -13.39 7.49 -3.81
CA SER A 49 -14.18 8.73 -3.83
C SER A 49 -13.33 10.00 -3.92
N LYS A 50 -12.07 9.93 -3.49
CA LYS A 50 -11.05 10.99 -3.63
C LYS A 50 -10.39 11.02 -5.01
N GLY A 51 -10.77 10.12 -5.92
CA GLY A 51 -10.17 9.98 -7.24
C GLY A 51 -8.76 9.38 -7.21
N LEU A 52 -8.38 8.69 -6.12
CA LEU A 52 -7.07 8.08 -5.97
C LEU A 52 -7.10 6.59 -6.38
N PRO A 53 -6.00 6.07 -6.96
CA PRO A 53 -5.96 4.68 -7.39
C PRO A 53 -5.93 3.70 -6.21
N TYR A 54 -6.72 2.64 -6.35
CA TYR A 54 -6.67 1.44 -5.52
C TYR A 54 -6.61 0.24 -6.46
N LEU A 55 -5.48 -0.46 -6.49
CA LEU A 55 -5.19 -1.52 -7.45
C LEU A 55 -4.96 -2.85 -6.76
N VAL A 56 -5.29 -3.92 -7.47
CA VAL A 56 -4.93 -5.30 -7.12
C VAL A 56 -4.05 -5.92 -8.20
N ALA A 57 -3.16 -6.83 -7.80
CA ALA A 57 -2.56 -7.81 -8.69
C ALA A 57 -3.31 -9.13 -8.53
N GLU A 58 -3.76 -9.67 -9.66
CA GLU A 58 -4.47 -10.93 -9.75
C GLU A 58 -3.60 -11.95 -10.49
N ASP A 59 -3.52 -13.18 -9.98
CA ASP A 59 -2.95 -14.32 -10.67
C ASP A 59 -3.94 -15.48 -10.66
N GLY A 60 -4.37 -15.92 -11.83
CA GLY A 60 -5.30 -17.05 -11.94
C GLY A 60 -6.66 -16.83 -11.26
N GLY A 61 -7.14 -15.58 -11.18
CA GLY A 61 -8.38 -15.22 -10.49
C GLY A 61 -8.21 -14.92 -9.00
N GLU A 62 -7.02 -15.11 -8.43
CA GLU A 62 -6.74 -14.81 -7.02
C GLU A 62 -5.99 -13.49 -6.86
N VAL A 63 -6.45 -12.64 -5.94
CA VAL A 63 -5.70 -11.43 -5.57
C VAL A 63 -4.48 -11.81 -4.75
N VAL A 64 -3.30 -11.49 -5.29
CA VAL A 64 -1.98 -11.82 -4.70
C VAL A 64 -1.25 -10.59 -4.13
N GLY A 65 -1.83 -9.40 -4.26
CA GLY A 65 -1.32 -8.17 -3.69
C GLY A 65 -2.17 -6.97 -4.07
N TYR A 66 -2.00 -5.87 -3.35
CA TYR A 66 -2.73 -4.63 -3.61
C TYR A 66 -1.93 -3.40 -3.18
N VAL A 67 -2.27 -2.26 -3.77
CA VAL A 67 -1.67 -0.95 -3.48
C VAL A 67 -2.72 0.12 -3.57
N TYR A 68 -2.63 1.11 -2.69
CA TYR A 68 -3.47 2.29 -2.72
C TYR A 68 -2.70 3.50 -2.24
N GLY A 69 -3.29 4.68 -2.49
CA GLY A 69 -2.77 5.95 -2.02
C GLY A 69 -3.84 6.73 -1.29
N ASN A 70 -3.45 7.45 -0.24
CA ASN A 70 -4.33 8.41 0.44
C ASN A 70 -3.66 9.78 0.49
N TRP A 71 -4.45 10.87 0.53
CA TRP A 71 -3.89 12.21 0.65
C TRP A 71 -3.08 12.35 1.94
N PHE A 72 -1.85 12.86 1.83
CA PHE A 72 -0.88 12.84 2.93
C PHE A 72 -1.33 13.64 4.16
N LYS A 73 -1.73 14.90 3.96
CA LYS A 73 -2.12 15.81 5.04
C LYS A 73 -3.23 16.76 4.59
N PRO A 74 -4.12 17.20 5.50
CA PRO A 74 -5.29 17.99 5.14
C PRO A 74 -4.99 19.45 4.73
N ARG A 75 -3.79 19.96 5.00
CA ARG A 75 -3.46 21.36 4.68
C ARG A 75 -3.30 21.52 3.16
N ALA A 76 -3.90 22.57 2.59
CA ALA A 76 -4.02 22.77 1.15
C ALA A 76 -2.71 22.75 0.34
N ALA A 77 -1.57 23.05 0.95
CA ALA A 77 -0.26 22.95 0.29
C ALA A 77 0.16 21.50 -0.02
N TYR A 78 -0.40 20.50 0.69
CA TYR A 78 -0.15 19.08 0.47
C TYR A 78 -1.12 18.41 -0.53
N ARG A 79 -2.00 19.18 -1.18
CA ARG A 79 -3.06 18.65 -2.06
C ARG A 79 -2.58 17.85 -3.30
N TYR A 80 -1.27 17.84 -3.56
CA TYR A 80 -0.66 17.05 -4.64
C TYR A 80 0.21 15.91 -4.11
N SER A 81 0.15 15.64 -2.80
CA SER A 81 0.98 14.66 -2.13
C SER A 81 0.12 13.53 -1.57
N VAL A 82 0.46 12.29 -1.93
CA VAL A 82 -0.15 11.08 -1.39
C VAL A 82 0.86 10.28 -0.59
N GLU A 83 0.36 9.53 0.38
CA GLU A 83 1.08 8.42 1.01
C GLU A 83 0.62 7.11 0.36
N ASP A 84 1.56 6.27 -0.08
CA ASP A 84 1.24 4.95 -0.62
C ASP A 84 1.31 3.85 0.43
N SER A 85 0.61 2.76 0.14
CA SER A 85 0.62 1.55 0.96
C SER A 85 0.48 0.35 0.05
N ILE A 86 1.44 -0.56 0.12
CA ILE A 86 1.53 -1.75 -0.74
C ILE A 86 1.72 -3.01 0.09
N TYR A 87 0.92 -4.03 -0.20
CA TYR A 87 0.95 -5.31 0.50
C TYR A 87 0.86 -6.46 -0.50
N LEU A 88 1.69 -7.47 -0.31
CA LEU A 88 1.65 -8.72 -1.08
C LEU A 88 1.18 -9.85 -0.18
N ALA A 89 0.47 -10.82 -0.74
CA ALA A 89 0.10 -12.04 -0.04
C ALA A 89 1.37 -12.80 0.42
N PRO A 90 1.29 -13.59 1.51
CA PRO A 90 2.42 -14.38 2.00
C PRO A 90 3.00 -15.28 0.89
N GLY A 91 4.33 -15.31 0.74
CA GLY A 91 4.99 -16.13 -0.29
C GLY A 91 4.98 -15.55 -1.71
N GLN A 92 4.46 -14.33 -1.89
CA GLN A 92 4.47 -13.63 -3.19
C GLN A 92 5.61 -12.60 -3.33
N GLN A 93 6.45 -12.47 -2.30
CA GLN A 93 7.64 -11.61 -2.32
C GLN A 93 8.73 -12.16 -3.27
N GLY A 94 9.60 -11.28 -3.77
CA GLY A 94 10.73 -11.67 -4.63
C GLY A 94 10.38 -12.04 -6.07
N LYS A 95 9.10 -12.03 -6.46
CA LYS A 95 8.62 -12.38 -7.81
C LYS A 95 8.43 -11.19 -8.75
N GLY A 96 8.92 -10.01 -8.38
CA GLY A 96 8.72 -8.77 -9.15
C GLY A 96 7.32 -8.13 -9.03
N LEU A 97 6.37 -8.78 -8.35
CA LEU A 97 4.99 -8.31 -8.18
C LEU A 97 4.90 -6.91 -7.57
N GLY A 98 5.63 -6.65 -6.48
CA GLY A 98 5.63 -5.35 -5.84
C GLY A 98 6.08 -4.23 -6.77
N ARG A 99 7.07 -4.50 -7.64
CA ARG A 99 7.56 -3.53 -8.63
C ARG A 99 6.52 -3.26 -9.70
N ALA A 100 5.91 -4.30 -10.25
CA ALA A 100 4.88 -4.14 -11.29
C ALA A 100 3.68 -3.35 -10.75
N LEU A 101 3.20 -3.72 -9.56
CA LEU A 101 2.05 -3.12 -8.91
C LEU A 101 2.30 -1.66 -8.51
N LEU A 102 3.45 -1.35 -7.88
CA LEU A 102 3.80 0.03 -7.52
C LEU A 102 4.06 0.89 -8.77
N SER A 103 4.65 0.35 -9.84
CA SER A 103 4.87 1.11 -11.08
C SER A 103 3.54 1.56 -11.71
N GLU A 104 2.57 0.65 -11.81
CA GLU A 104 1.24 0.97 -12.32
C GLU A 104 0.51 1.99 -11.43
N PHE A 105 0.64 1.87 -10.10
CA PHE A 105 0.11 2.84 -9.16
C PHE A 105 0.68 4.24 -9.37
N LEU A 106 2.01 4.37 -9.51
CA LEU A 106 2.67 5.65 -9.75
C LEU A 106 2.18 6.32 -11.04
N ALA A 107 2.06 5.55 -12.13
CA ALA A 107 1.54 6.05 -13.39
C ALA A 107 0.10 6.57 -13.26
N ARG A 108 -0.77 5.87 -12.52
CA ARG A 108 -2.14 6.32 -12.28
C ARG A 108 -2.22 7.53 -11.35
N CYS A 109 -1.36 7.59 -10.34
CA CYS A 109 -1.23 8.77 -9.49
C CYS A 109 -0.88 10.01 -10.31
N GLU A 110 0.09 9.91 -11.20
CA GLU A 110 0.48 11.03 -12.07
C GLU A 110 -0.68 11.49 -12.96
N ALA A 111 -1.43 10.55 -13.53
CA ALA A 111 -2.60 10.82 -14.37
C ALA A 111 -3.72 11.59 -13.65
N VAL A 112 -3.89 11.38 -12.33
CA VAL A 112 -4.87 12.11 -11.50
C VAL A 112 -4.29 13.37 -10.85
N GLY A 113 -3.10 13.80 -11.25
CA GLY A 113 -2.51 15.08 -10.83
C GLY A 113 -1.67 15.02 -9.56
N VAL A 114 -1.38 13.83 -9.03
CA VAL A 114 -0.41 13.67 -7.94
C VAL A 114 0.99 14.12 -8.42
N ARG A 115 1.73 14.79 -7.54
CA ARG A 115 3.09 15.28 -7.79
C ARG A 115 4.12 14.73 -6.82
N LYS A 116 3.67 14.18 -5.69
CA LYS A 116 4.54 13.53 -4.72
C LYS A 116 3.86 12.28 -4.16
N VAL A 117 4.60 11.17 -4.19
CA VAL A 117 4.23 9.94 -3.48
C VAL A 117 5.26 9.75 -2.36
N MET A 118 4.79 9.41 -1.17
CA MET A 118 5.62 9.17 0.00
C MET A 118 5.28 7.81 0.58
N ALA A 119 6.30 7.05 0.95
CA ALA A 119 6.14 5.78 1.62
C ALA A 119 6.61 5.91 3.08
N VAL A 120 5.75 5.59 4.04
CA VAL A 120 6.15 5.42 5.44
C VAL A 120 6.44 3.95 5.67
N ILE A 121 7.72 3.60 5.64
CA ILE A 121 8.15 2.20 5.77
C ILE A 121 8.41 1.90 7.25
N GLY A 122 7.54 1.09 7.84
CA GLY A 122 7.72 0.59 9.20
C GLY A 122 8.89 -0.37 9.29
N ASP A 123 9.68 -0.20 10.36
CA ASP A 123 10.94 -0.91 10.64
C ASP A 123 12.04 -0.70 9.57
N SER A 124 13.14 -0.04 9.97
CA SER A 124 14.30 0.20 9.10
C SER A 124 14.94 -1.08 8.55
N ALA A 125 14.65 -2.25 9.14
CA ALA A 125 15.10 -3.55 8.65
C ALA A 125 14.25 -4.11 7.49
N ASN A 126 13.16 -3.45 7.08
CA ASN A 126 12.33 -3.87 5.94
C ASN A 126 13.03 -3.60 4.59
N ALA A 127 14.16 -4.28 4.38
CA ALA A 127 15.02 -4.13 3.21
C ALA A 127 14.29 -4.43 1.90
N GLY A 128 13.27 -5.32 1.93
CA GLY A 128 12.43 -5.62 0.78
C GLY A 128 11.60 -4.41 0.34
N SER A 129 10.91 -3.76 1.27
CA SER A 129 10.14 -2.55 0.98
C SER A 129 11.06 -1.38 0.59
N VAL A 130 12.14 -1.15 1.34
CA VAL A 130 13.11 -0.08 1.01
C VAL A 130 13.71 -0.30 -0.39
N GLY A 131 14.11 -1.53 -0.71
CA GLY A 131 14.67 -1.88 -2.01
C GLY A 131 13.67 -1.69 -3.16
N LEU A 132 12.41 -2.07 -2.94
CA LEU A 132 11.32 -1.83 -3.90
C LEU A 132 11.17 -0.34 -4.23
N HIS A 133 11.03 0.51 -3.20
CA HIS A 133 10.81 1.95 -3.39
C HIS A 133 12.04 2.60 -4.07
N ARG A 134 13.26 2.26 -3.62
CA ARG A 134 14.50 2.77 -4.26
C ARG A 134 14.61 2.35 -5.72
N ALA A 135 14.22 1.12 -6.08
CA ALA A 135 14.23 0.64 -7.46
C ALA A 135 13.26 1.40 -8.38
N LEU A 136 12.29 2.12 -7.81
CA LEU A 136 11.35 2.99 -8.52
C LEU A 136 11.64 4.49 -8.33
N GLY A 137 12.84 4.83 -7.87
CA GLY A 137 13.33 6.21 -7.79
C GLY A 137 12.94 6.97 -6.52
N PHE A 138 12.39 6.30 -5.51
CA PHE A 138 12.20 6.92 -4.20
C PHE A 138 13.54 7.20 -3.54
N GLN A 139 13.58 8.28 -2.77
CA GLN A 139 14.74 8.73 -2.02
C GLN A 139 14.39 8.83 -0.53
N ASP A 140 15.34 8.47 0.33
CA ASP A 140 15.16 8.60 1.77
C ASP A 140 15.17 10.08 2.15
N VAL A 141 14.13 10.52 2.87
CA VAL A 141 13.98 11.92 3.30
C VAL A 141 14.12 12.11 4.82
N GLY A 142 14.16 11.03 5.59
CA GLY A 142 14.32 11.07 7.03
C GLY A 142 13.89 9.79 7.72
N VAL A 143 14.26 9.67 9.00
CA VAL A 143 13.85 8.57 9.88
C VAL A 143 13.31 9.16 11.17
N VAL A 144 12.07 8.82 11.52
CA VAL A 144 11.50 9.15 12.83
C VAL A 144 11.72 7.94 13.74
N LYS A 145 12.65 8.06 14.68
CA LYS A 145 13.01 6.95 15.58
C LYS A 145 11.95 6.79 16.68
N SER A 146 11.65 5.53 17.03
CA SER A 146 10.80 5.17 18.18
C SER A 146 9.42 5.84 18.17
N CYS A 147 8.81 6.01 16.99
CA CYS A 147 7.51 6.68 16.84
C CYS A 147 6.29 5.75 16.87
N GLY A 148 6.48 4.43 17.00
CA GLY A 148 5.40 3.47 17.16
C GLY A 148 5.82 2.29 18.04
N TRP A 149 4.83 1.59 18.58
CA TRP A 149 5.00 0.48 19.52
C TRP A 149 4.11 -0.69 19.11
N LYS A 150 4.71 -1.83 18.75
CA LYS A 150 4.01 -3.02 18.27
C LYS A 150 4.82 -4.28 18.56
N PHE A 151 4.15 -5.38 18.93
CA PHE A 151 4.81 -6.61 19.39
C PHE A 151 5.76 -6.40 20.58
N GLY A 152 5.40 -5.45 21.47
CA GLY A 152 6.18 -5.14 22.67
C GLY A 152 7.52 -4.43 22.42
N ARG A 153 7.68 -3.79 21.25
CA ARG A 153 8.88 -3.04 20.87
C ARG A 153 8.56 -1.86 19.95
#